data_AF-W9AFH4-F1
#
_entry.id   AF-W9AFH4-F1
#
_cell.length_a   1.000
_cell.length_b   1.000
_cell.length_c   1.000
_cell.angle_alpha   90.00
_cell.angle_beta   90.00
_cell.angle_gamma   90.00
#
_symmetry.space_group_name_H-M   'P 1'
#
loop_
_entity.id
_entity.type
_entity.pdbx_description
1 polymer ?
#
loop_
_entity_poly.entity_id
_entity_poly.type
_entity_poly.pdbx_seq_one_letter_code
_entity_poly.pdbx_strand_id
1 'polypeptide(L)'
;MIERYTREEMGSIWTEENKFKAWLEVEILACEAWSELGVIPAEDVKKLRENASFDMERIYEIEQETRHDVVAFTRAVSETLGEERKWVHYGLTSTDVVDTALSYLIKQANEILRKDLTAFVEILKNKALEHKHTVMMGRTHGVHAEPTTFGLKLALWYEEMKRNLERFEAAAKGVEFGKLSGAVGTYANIDPFVETYVCEKLGLSPAPVSTQTLQRDRHAAYVSALALVATSIEKFATEIRGLQKTETREVEEFFAKGQKGSSAMPHKRNPIGSENMTGMARVIRGYMMTAYENVSLWHERDISHSSAERVILPDATIALNYMLNRFSRIVKNLTVFPENMKRNIDRTYGVIFSQRVLLTLIDKGMAREAAYDIVQPKAMQAWETATPFRQLIEQDEQITSKLSNEEIDECFDYTYHLKNVDHIFTKIGLTRGE
;
A
#
# COMPACT_ATOMS: atom_id res chain seq x y z
N MET A 1 -1.31 8.48 15.20
CA MET A 1 -0.98 9.26 14.00
C MET A 1 -1.58 10.62 14.18
N ILE A 2 -0.88 11.68 13.74
CA ILE A 2 -1.36 13.04 13.96
C ILE A 2 -2.62 13.33 13.13
N GLU A 3 -3.51 14.15 13.66
CA GLU A 3 -4.82 14.49 13.07
C GLU A 3 -4.72 14.90 11.59
N ARG A 4 -3.66 15.65 11.22
CA ARG A 4 -3.40 16.09 9.84
C ARG A 4 -3.33 14.95 8.81
N TYR A 5 -2.94 13.75 9.23
CA TYR A 5 -2.81 12.57 8.39
C TYR A 5 -3.85 11.50 8.71
N THR A 6 -4.88 11.86 9.48
CA THR A 6 -5.96 10.97 9.86
C THR A 6 -7.23 11.33 9.09
N ARG A 7 -7.79 10.36 8.38
CA ARG A 7 -9.13 10.49 7.78
C ARG A 7 -10.15 9.92 8.76
N GLU A 8 -11.30 10.57 8.87
CA GLU A 8 -12.34 10.27 9.86
C GLU A 8 -12.72 8.79 9.91
N GLU A 9 -12.97 8.16 8.75
CA GLU A 9 -13.38 6.75 8.67
C GLU A 9 -12.39 5.80 9.35
N MET A 10 -11.07 5.99 9.13
CA MET A 10 -10.05 5.14 9.74
C MET A 10 -9.75 5.57 11.19
N GLY A 11 -9.80 6.87 11.48
CA GLY A 11 -9.61 7.39 12.83
C GLY A 11 -10.69 6.90 13.81
N SER A 12 -11.94 6.81 13.35
CA SER A 12 -13.09 6.39 14.15
C SER A 12 -12.94 4.95 14.70
N ILE A 13 -12.29 4.07 13.93
CA ILE A 13 -12.04 2.68 14.33
C ILE A 13 -11.14 2.61 15.56
N TRP A 14 -10.12 3.47 15.63
CA TRP A 14 -9.08 3.45 16.66
C TRP A 14 -9.38 4.37 17.85
N THR A 15 -10.63 4.80 18.01
CA THR A 15 -11.06 5.52 19.20
C THR A 15 -11.16 4.58 20.39
N GLU A 16 -10.89 5.09 21.59
CA GLU A 16 -11.07 4.34 22.84
C GLU A 16 -12.52 3.89 23.02
N GLU A 17 -13.49 4.71 22.59
CA GLU A 17 -14.90 4.34 22.59
C GLU A 17 -15.17 3.10 21.74
N ASN A 18 -14.67 3.07 20.49
CA ASN A 18 -14.87 1.91 19.62
C ASN A 18 -14.14 0.66 20.13
N LYS A 19 -12.97 0.84 20.77
CA LYS A 19 -12.26 -0.25 21.45
C LYS A 19 -13.11 -0.86 22.56
N PHE A 20 -13.67 -0.04 23.46
CA PHE A 20 -14.51 -0.55 24.55
C PHE A 20 -15.85 -1.12 24.05
N LYS A 21 -16.41 -0.59 22.95
CA LYS A 21 -17.55 -1.22 22.26
C LYS A 21 -17.20 -2.62 21.75
N ALA A 22 -16.02 -2.78 21.15
CA ALA A 22 -15.55 -4.09 20.70
C ALA A 22 -15.30 -5.06 21.88
N TRP A 23 -14.78 -4.58 23.01
CA TRP A 23 -14.65 -5.39 24.22
C TRP A 23 -16.00 -5.85 24.74
N LEU A 24 -16.97 -4.93 24.82
CA LEU A 24 -18.33 -5.24 25.25
C LEU A 24 -18.99 -6.28 24.35
N GLU A 25 -18.82 -6.15 23.03
CA GLU A 25 -19.38 -7.11 22.08
C GLU A 25 -18.79 -8.52 22.29
N VAL A 26 -17.47 -8.63 22.49
CA VAL A 26 -16.83 -9.92 22.79
C VAL A 26 -17.39 -10.54 24.08
N GLU A 27 -17.54 -9.75 25.15
CA GLU A 27 -18.07 -10.21 26.44
C GLU A 27 -19.51 -10.73 26.32
N ILE A 28 -20.39 -10.00 25.63
CA ILE A 28 -21.79 -10.40 25.49
C ILE A 28 -21.89 -11.64 24.61
N LEU A 29 -21.13 -11.71 23.50
CA LEU A 29 -21.10 -12.89 22.64
C LEU A 29 -20.57 -14.13 23.37
N ALA A 30 -19.60 -13.97 24.28
CA ALA A 30 -19.11 -15.06 25.10
C ALA A 30 -20.21 -15.59 26.05
N CYS A 31 -20.99 -14.67 26.66
CA CYS A 31 -22.13 -15.04 27.49
C CYS A 31 -23.24 -15.73 26.69
N GLU A 32 -23.53 -15.25 25.47
CA GLU A 32 -24.46 -15.91 24.55
C GLU A 32 -24.02 -17.35 24.24
N ALA A 33 -22.74 -17.57 23.93
CA ALA A 33 -22.23 -18.90 23.66
C ALA A 33 -22.37 -19.84 24.86
N TRP A 34 -22.08 -19.35 26.07
CA TRP A 34 -22.31 -20.12 27.30
C TRP A 34 -23.79 -20.43 27.55
N SER A 35 -24.70 -19.56 27.11
CA SER A 35 -26.14 -19.82 27.18
C SER A 35 -26.58 -20.88 26.17
N GLU A 36 -26.02 -20.92 24.97
CA GLU A 36 -26.24 -22.01 24.00
C GLU A 36 -25.77 -23.37 24.55
N LEU A 37 -24.74 -23.37 25.40
CA LEU A 37 -24.27 -24.54 26.15
C LEU A 37 -25.12 -24.86 27.40
N GLY A 38 -26.10 -24.03 27.74
CA GLY A 38 -26.96 -24.20 28.92
C GLY A 38 -26.30 -23.88 30.26
N VAL A 39 -25.12 -23.24 30.28
CA VAL A 39 -24.40 -22.86 31.50
C VAL A 39 -24.94 -21.56 32.09
N ILE A 40 -25.19 -20.57 31.22
CA ILE A 40 -25.78 -19.28 31.62
C ILE A 40 -27.27 -19.28 31.25
N PRO A 41 -28.19 -18.89 32.15
CA PRO A 41 -29.60 -18.77 31.79
C PRO A 41 -29.83 -17.75 30.66
N ALA A 42 -30.64 -18.12 29.66
CA ALA A 42 -30.95 -17.25 28.52
C ALA A 42 -31.55 -15.89 28.93
N GLU A 43 -32.32 -15.86 30.02
CA GLU A 43 -32.87 -14.61 30.58
C GLU A 43 -31.79 -13.66 31.13
N ASP A 44 -30.70 -14.20 31.70
CA ASP A 44 -29.57 -13.39 32.17
C ASP A 44 -28.80 -12.81 30.97
N VAL A 45 -28.57 -13.59 29.91
CA VAL A 45 -27.92 -13.11 28.68
C VAL A 45 -28.75 -12.05 27.98
N LYS A 46 -30.08 -12.22 27.92
CA LYS A 46 -30.97 -11.20 27.36
C LYS A 46 -30.83 -9.87 28.10
N LYS A 47 -30.80 -9.89 29.43
CA LYS A 47 -30.56 -8.69 30.25
C LYS A 47 -29.18 -8.09 30.00
N LEU A 48 -28.14 -8.91 29.86
CA LEU A 48 -26.80 -8.43 29.51
C LEU A 48 -26.82 -7.70 28.16
N ARG A 49 -27.40 -8.29 27.12
CA ARG A 49 -27.47 -7.68 25.78
C ARG A 49 -28.30 -6.39 25.76
N GLU A 50 -29.36 -6.31 26.56
CA GLU A 50 -30.24 -5.13 26.63
C GLU A 50 -29.66 -3.98 27.47
N ASN A 51 -28.96 -4.30 28.57
CA ASN A 51 -28.61 -3.29 29.59
C ASN A 51 -27.11 -3.02 29.72
N ALA A 52 -26.24 -3.93 29.28
CA ALA A 52 -24.79 -3.75 29.46
C ALA A 52 -24.31 -2.53 28.68
N SER A 53 -23.69 -1.60 29.39
CA SER A 53 -23.09 -0.40 28.83
C SER A 53 -21.84 -0.06 29.62
N PHE A 54 -21.14 1.01 29.24
CA PHE A 54 -20.00 1.51 29.98
C PHE A 54 -19.93 3.03 29.88
N ASP A 55 -19.26 3.64 30.85
CA ASP A 55 -18.87 5.04 30.83
C ASP A 55 -17.34 5.16 30.77
N MET A 56 -16.81 5.94 29.83
CA MET A 56 -15.37 6.03 29.60
C MET A 56 -14.64 6.72 30.76
N GLU A 57 -15.21 7.78 31.32
CA GLU A 57 -14.60 8.49 32.45
C GLU A 57 -14.51 7.54 33.65
N ARG A 58 -15.57 6.77 33.89
CA ARG A 58 -15.63 5.77 34.95
C ARG A 58 -14.61 4.65 34.78
N ILE A 59 -14.37 4.17 33.55
CA ILE A 59 -13.31 3.19 33.29
C ILE A 59 -11.95 3.77 33.71
N TYR A 60 -11.64 4.99 33.29
CA TYR A 60 -10.35 5.60 33.61
C TYR A 60 -10.18 5.87 35.11
N GLU A 61 -11.24 6.24 35.82
CA GLU A 61 -11.23 6.35 37.28
C GLU A 61 -10.87 5.02 37.94
N ILE A 62 -11.55 3.93 37.58
CA ILE A 62 -11.30 2.60 38.15
C ILE A 62 -9.89 2.10 37.78
N GLU A 63 -9.38 2.45 36.59
CA GLU A 63 -8.04 2.07 36.15
C GLU A 63 -6.93 2.70 37.01
N GLN A 64 -7.14 3.90 37.58
CA GLN A 64 -6.15 4.51 38.48
C GLN A 64 -5.91 3.68 39.75
N GLU A 65 -6.92 2.96 40.22
CA GLU A 65 -6.82 2.07 41.38
C GLU A 65 -6.35 0.67 40.98
N THR A 66 -6.99 0.09 39.96
CA THR A 66 -6.77 -1.31 39.56
C THR A 66 -5.46 -1.53 38.81
N ARG A 67 -4.93 -0.49 38.15
CA ARG A 67 -3.75 -0.56 37.27
C ARG A 67 -3.88 -1.65 36.20
N HIS A 68 -5.12 -1.98 35.80
CA HIS A 68 -5.44 -3.00 34.83
C HIS A 68 -6.70 -2.60 34.04
N ASP A 69 -6.51 -2.30 32.75
CA ASP A 69 -7.54 -1.80 31.84
C ASP A 69 -8.78 -2.72 31.70
N VAL A 70 -8.60 -4.02 31.48
CA VAL A 70 -9.74 -4.96 31.37
C VAL A 70 -10.51 -5.10 32.69
N VAL A 71 -9.82 -5.11 33.83
CA VAL A 71 -10.49 -5.13 35.14
C VAL A 71 -11.29 -3.84 35.36
N ALA A 72 -10.73 -2.69 34.99
CA ALA A 72 -11.45 -1.43 35.05
C ALA A 72 -12.70 -1.42 34.18
N PHE A 73 -12.57 -1.92 32.94
CA PHE A 73 -13.69 -2.07 32.00
C PHE A 73 -14.80 -2.98 32.52
N THR A 74 -14.48 -4.21 32.91
CA THR A 74 -15.47 -5.18 33.41
C THR A 74 -16.21 -4.68 34.67
N ARG A 75 -15.52 -3.95 35.56
CA ARG A 75 -16.15 -3.29 36.71
C ARG A 75 -17.09 -2.16 36.30
N ALA A 76 -16.66 -1.27 35.40
CA ALA A 76 -17.52 -0.21 34.88
C ALA A 76 -18.79 -0.78 34.21
N VAL A 77 -18.66 -1.86 33.43
CA VAL A 77 -19.81 -2.56 32.84
C VAL A 77 -20.71 -3.15 33.92
N SER A 78 -20.13 -3.80 34.94
CA SER A 78 -20.88 -4.40 36.04
C SER A 78 -21.68 -3.39 36.88
N GLU A 79 -21.26 -2.12 36.92
CA GLU A 79 -22.00 -1.04 37.59
C GLU A 79 -23.30 -0.67 36.84
N THR A 80 -23.42 -1.02 35.56
CA THR A 80 -24.63 -0.80 34.74
C THR A 80 -25.66 -1.94 34.85
N LEU A 81 -25.30 -3.05 35.50
CA LEU A 81 -26.02 -4.31 35.46
C LEU A 81 -26.57 -4.74 36.83
N GLY A 82 -27.59 -5.60 36.80
CA GLY A 82 -28.18 -6.25 37.96
C GLY A 82 -27.40 -7.48 38.42
N GLU A 83 -28.12 -8.53 38.86
CA GLU A 83 -27.49 -9.79 39.32
C GLU A 83 -26.77 -10.54 38.20
N GLU A 84 -27.19 -10.34 36.94
CA GLU A 84 -26.59 -10.95 35.75
C GLU A 84 -25.13 -10.52 35.54
N ARG A 85 -24.66 -9.44 36.19
CA ARG A 85 -23.26 -8.99 36.15
C ARG A 85 -22.25 -10.07 36.55
N LYS A 86 -22.68 -11.08 37.33
CA LYS A 86 -21.85 -12.23 37.75
C LYS A 86 -21.30 -13.04 36.56
N TRP A 87 -21.89 -12.89 35.37
CA TRP A 87 -21.51 -13.59 34.15
C TRP A 87 -20.54 -12.80 33.27
N VAL A 88 -20.38 -11.49 33.49
CA VAL A 88 -19.41 -10.69 32.75
C VAL A 88 -18.02 -11.29 32.98
N HIS A 89 -17.29 -11.53 31.90
CA HIS A 89 -15.96 -12.15 31.92
C HIS A 89 -15.91 -13.62 32.39
N TYR A 90 -17.03 -14.35 32.37
CA TYR A 90 -17.07 -15.73 32.84
C TYR A 90 -16.20 -16.69 31.98
N GLY A 91 -15.17 -17.27 32.62
CA GLY A 91 -14.25 -18.22 31.99
C GLY A 91 -13.15 -17.58 31.12
N LEU A 92 -13.18 -16.26 30.94
CA LEU A 92 -12.24 -15.52 30.10
C LEU A 92 -10.97 -15.12 30.85
N THR A 93 -9.89 -14.93 30.10
CA THR A 93 -8.75 -14.11 30.52
C THR A 93 -8.77 -12.75 29.81
N SER A 94 -8.10 -11.75 30.37
CA SER A 94 -8.03 -10.39 29.81
C SER A 94 -7.73 -10.35 28.32
N THR A 95 -6.80 -11.19 27.86
CA THR A 95 -6.37 -11.20 26.45
C THR A 95 -7.28 -12.01 25.52
N ASP A 96 -8.22 -12.80 26.03
CA ASP A 96 -9.30 -13.35 25.19
C ASP A 96 -10.15 -12.21 24.62
N VAL A 97 -10.45 -11.21 25.46
CA VAL A 97 -11.18 -10.00 25.06
C VAL A 97 -10.30 -9.08 24.22
N VAL A 98 -9.10 -8.74 24.71
CA VAL A 98 -8.23 -7.74 24.07
C VAL A 98 -7.80 -8.15 22.66
N ASP A 99 -7.28 -9.37 22.45
CA ASP A 99 -6.79 -9.78 21.14
C ASP A 99 -7.93 -10.03 20.15
N THR A 100 -9.05 -10.62 20.59
CA THR A 100 -10.21 -10.84 19.72
C THR A 100 -10.83 -9.52 19.27
N ALA A 101 -11.00 -8.57 20.20
CA ALA A 101 -11.47 -7.23 19.85
C ALA A 101 -10.47 -6.47 18.98
N LEU A 102 -9.16 -6.59 19.24
CA LEU A 102 -8.14 -5.97 18.38
C LEU A 102 -8.21 -6.50 16.96
N SER A 103 -8.33 -7.82 16.77
CA SER A 103 -8.52 -8.42 15.44
C SER A 103 -9.82 -7.96 14.77
N TYR A 104 -10.89 -7.76 15.53
CA TYR A 104 -12.13 -7.18 15.02
C TYR A 104 -11.95 -5.72 14.55
N LEU A 105 -11.20 -4.90 15.28
CA LEU A 105 -10.84 -3.54 14.85
C LEU A 105 -9.94 -3.55 13.60
N ILE A 106 -8.95 -4.45 13.55
CA ILE A 106 -8.10 -4.65 12.37
C ILE A 106 -8.94 -5.07 11.16
N LYS A 107 -9.93 -5.94 11.34
CA LYS A 107 -10.87 -6.34 10.28
C LYS A 107 -11.60 -5.12 9.71
N GLN A 108 -12.15 -4.25 10.56
CA GLN A 108 -12.79 -3.01 10.12
C GLN A 108 -11.81 -2.12 9.34
N ALA A 109 -10.57 -1.97 9.82
CA ALA A 109 -9.55 -1.21 9.13
C ALA A 109 -9.20 -1.84 7.76
N ASN A 110 -9.12 -3.16 7.70
CA ASN A 110 -8.83 -3.90 6.48
C ASN A 110 -9.91 -3.74 5.42
N GLU A 111 -11.18 -3.67 5.81
CA GLU A 111 -12.28 -3.41 4.88
C GLU A 111 -12.15 -2.04 4.20
N ILE A 112 -11.69 -1.02 4.92
CA ILE A 112 -11.41 0.30 4.35
C ILE A 112 -10.19 0.23 3.42
N LEU A 113 -9.08 -0.33 3.89
CA LEU A 113 -7.84 -0.42 3.10
C LEU A 113 -8.02 -1.24 1.81
N ARG A 114 -8.84 -2.30 1.85
CA ARG A 114 -9.21 -3.12 0.69
C ARG A 114 -9.93 -2.29 -0.37
N LYS A 115 -10.89 -1.46 0.04
CA LYS A 115 -11.62 -0.55 -0.86
C LYS A 115 -10.67 0.47 -1.47
N ASP A 116 -9.79 1.05 -0.66
CA ASP A 116 -8.80 2.05 -1.10
C ASP A 116 -7.79 1.48 -2.11
N LEU A 117 -7.26 0.28 -1.82
CA LEU A 117 -6.35 -0.44 -2.71
C LEU A 117 -7.00 -0.75 -4.06
N THR A 118 -8.23 -1.27 -4.02
CA THR A 118 -9.00 -1.60 -5.23
C THR A 118 -9.28 -0.34 -6.06
N ALA A 119 -9.68 0.75 -5.41
CA ALA A 119 -9.90 2.03 -6.06
C ALA A 119 -8.62 2.58 -6.71
N PHE A 120 -7.47 2.45 -6.03
CA PHE A 120 -6.19 2.90 -6.58
C PHE A 120 -5.75 2.06 -7.79
N VAL A 121 -5.93 0.74 -7.75
CA VAL A 121 -5.71 -0.16 -8.90
C VAL A 121 -6.55 0.29 -10.10
N GLU A 122 -7.83 0.62 -9.90
CA GLU A 122 -8.71 1.08 -10.97
C GLU A 122 -8.28 2.47 -11.52
N ILE A 123 -7.82 3.38 -10.67
CA ILE A 123 -7.27 4.67 -11.12
C ILE A 123 -6.04 4.47 -12.01
N LEU A 124 -5.12 3.57 -11.61
CA LEU A 124 -3.93 3.25 -12.40
C LEU A 124 -4.28 2.64 -13.75
N LYS A 125 -5.26 1.72 -13.78
CA LYS A 125 -5.79 1.15 -15.02
C LYS A 125 -6.32 2.23 -15.96
N ASN A 126 -7.18 3.12 -15.46
CA ASN A 126 -7.77 4.18 -16.29
C ASN A 126 -6.70 5.13 -16.84
N LYS A 127 -5.73 5.53 -16.01
CA LYS A 127 -4.62 6.39 -16.47
C LYS A 127 -3.70 5.67 -17.46
N ALA A 128 -3.42 4.38 -17.27
CA ALA A 128 -2.62 3.59 -18.21
C ALA A 128 -3.30 3.52 -19.58
N LEU A 129 -4.62 3.32 -19.63
CA LEU A 129 -5.41 3.31 -20.86
C LEU A 129 -5.44 4.68 -21.54
N GLU A 130 -5.65 5.76 -20.77
CA GLU A 130 -5.64 7.15 -21.27
C GLU A 130 -4.33 7.49 -22.00
N HIS A 131 -3.20 7.03 -21.46
CA HIS A 131 -1.87 7.35 -21.98
C HIS A 131 -1.18 6.18 -22.70
N LYS A 132 -1.95 5.17 -23.17
CA LYS A 132 -1.45 3.92 -23.76
C LYS A 132 -0.33 4.16 -24.78
N HIS A 133 -0.55 5.10 -25.71
CA HIS A 133 0.39 5.46 -26.77
C HIS A 133 1.05 6.84 -26.59
N THR A 134 1.00 7.43 -25.39
CA THR A 134 1.73 8.68 -25.10
C THR A 134 3.22 8.39 -25.00
N VAL A 135 3.95 8.58 -26.11
CA VAL A 135 5.39 8.31 -26.20
C VAL A 135 6.20 9.22 -25.27
N MET A 136 7.23 8.66 -24.64
CA MET A 136 8.20 9.37 -23.81
C MET A 136 9.55 8.64 -23.81
N MET A 137 10.60 9.27 -23.28
CA MET A 137 11.86 8.57 -23.09
C MET A 137 11.83 7.57 -21.95
N GLY A 138 12.22 6.33 -22.24
CA GLY A 138 12.69 5.38 -21.25
C GLY A 138 14.04 5.82 -20.69
N ARG A 139 14.23 5.63 -19.38
CA ARG A 139 15.44 6.09 -18.68
C ARG A 139 16.02 4.96 -17.83
N THR A 140 17.30 4.70 -18.01
CA THR A 140 18.09 3.81 -17.15
C THR A 140 19.24 4.63 -16.55
N HIS A 141 19.50 4.49 -15.25
CA HIS A 141 20.46 5.34 -14.53
C HIS A 141 20.20 6.86 -14.63
N GLY A 142 18.96 7.26 -14.95
CA GLY A 142 18.60 8.66 -15.21
C GLY A 142 18.97 9.18 -16.61
N VAL A 143 19.54 8.34 -17.46
CA VAL A 143 19.98 8.67 -18.83
C VAL A 143 18.97 8.14 -19.85
N HIS A 144 18.83 8.82 -21.00
CA HIS A 144 18.01 8.37 -22.12
C HIS A 144 18.50 7.01 -22.64
N ALA A 145 17.58 6.05 -22.69
CA ALA A 145 17.78 4.74 -23.33
C ALA A 145 16.96 4.72 -24.64
N GLU A 146 15.86 3.96 -24.66
CA GLU A 146 14.95 3.89 -25.81
C GLU A 146 13.58 4.52 -25.48
N PRO A 147 12.80 4.94 -26.50
CA PRO A 147 11.42 5.35 -26.31
C PRO A 147 10.55 4.27 -25.65
N THR A 148 9.60 4.71 -24.82
CA THR A 148 8.53 3.91 -24.22
C THR A 148 7.24 4.72 -24.22
N THR A 149 6.19 4.28 -23.54
CA THR A 149 4.98 5.10 -23.33
C THR A 149 4.72 5.37 -21.85
N PHE A 150 4.12 6.53 -21.56
CA PHE A 150 3.65 6.83 -20.21
C PHE A 150 2.57 5.82 -19.75
N GLY A 151 1.76 5.33 -20.68
CA GLY A 151 0.83 4.23 -20.45
C GLY A 151 1.51 2.96 -19.96
N LEU A 152 2.63 2.53 -20.56
CA LEU A 152 3.40 1.37 -20.08
C LEU A 152 3.97 1.59 -18.67
N LYS A 153 4.40 2.82 -18.36
CA LYS A 153 4.88 3.18 -17.01
C LYS A 153 3.76 3.04 -15.96
N LEU A 154 2.54 3.44 -16.30
CA LEU A 154 1.36 3.29 -15.44
C LEU A 154 0.87 1.84 -15.37
N ALA A 155 0.95 1.09 -16.47
CA ALA A 155 0.67 -0.34 -16.53
C ALA A 155 1.59 -1.16 -15.60
N LEU A 156 2.87 -0.77 -15.51
CA LEU A 156 3.81 -1.34 -14.54
C LEU A 156 3.36 -1.11 -13.10
N TRP A 157 2.84 0.09 -12.78
CA TRP A 157 2.34 0.41 -11.45
C TRP A 157 1.05 -0.34 -11.13
N TYR A 158 0.15 -0.44 -12.12
CA TYR A 158 -1.09 -1.22 -12.04
C TYR A 158 -0.80 -2.68 -11.66
N GLU A 159 0.10 -3.34 -12.38
CA GLU A 159 0.48 -4.73 -12.08
C GLU A 159 1.17 -4.88 -10.72
N GLU A 160 1.96 -3.89 -10.30
CA GLU A 160 2.53 -3.90 -8.95
C GLU A 160 1.48 -3.77 -7.86
N MET A 161 0.48 -2.91 -8.05
CA MET A 161 -0.59 -2.74 -7.08
C MET A 161 -1.54 -3.93 -7.03
N LYS A 162 -1.71 -4.68 -8.13
CA LYS A 162 -2.40 -5.98 -8.12
C LYS A 162 -1.68 -7.00 -7.24
N ARG A 163 -0.36 -7.12 -7.37
CA ARG A 163 0.45 -7.98 -6.48
C ARG A 163 0.37 -7.53 -5.02
N ASN A 164 0.33 -6.22 -4.77
CA ASN A 164 0.18 -5.69 -3.42
C ASN A 164 -1.22 -5.94 -2.84
N LEU A 165 -2.27 -5.88 -3.64
CA LEU A 165 -3.62 -6.26 -3.21
C LEU A 165 -3.67 -7.75 -2.81
N GLU A 166 -3.11 -8.64 -3.62
CA GLU A 166 -3.01 -10.07 -3.28
C GLU A 166 -2.27 -10.32 -1.95
N ARG A 167 -1.13 -9.65 -1.76
CA ARG A 167 -0.34 -9.74 -0.51
C ARG A 167 -1.11 -9.17 0.68
N PHE A 168 -1.81 -8.07 0.49
CA PHE A 168 -2.66 -7.47 1.52
C PHE A 168 -3.79 -8.43 1.90
N GLU A 169 -4.48 -9.04 0.95
CA GLU A 169 -5.54 -10.02 1.25
C GLU A 169 -5.02 -11.21 2.05
N ALA A 170 -3.86 -11.75 1.67
CA ALA A 170 -3.23 -12.84 2.41
C ALA A 170 -2.88 -12.42 3.84
N ALA A 171 -2.32 -11.22 4.02
CA ALA A 171 -1.93 -10.71 5.33
C ALA A 171 -3.13 -10.34 6.21
N ALA A 172 -4.17 -9.73 5.63
CA ALA A 172 -5.45 -9.43 6.29
C ALA A 172 -6.10 -10.73 6.79
N LYS A 173 -6.22 -11.74 5.92
CA LYS A 173 -6.70 -13.07 6.31
C LYS A 173 -5.84 -13.70 7.42
N GLY A 174 -4.53 -13.47 7.40
CA GLY A 174 -3.59 -14.01 8.40
C GLY A 174 -3.74 -13.43 9.81
N VAL A 175 -4.24 -12.19 9.92
CA VAL A 175 -4.42 -11.47 11.20
C VAL A 175 -5.88 -11.41 11.68
N GLU A 176 -6.86 -11.69 10.81
CA GLU A 176 -8.30 -11.76 11.15
C GLU A 176 -8.67 -13.04 11.92
N PHE A 177 -8.01 -13.25 13.05
CA PHE A 177 -8.21 -14.38 13.97
C PHE A 177 -8.60 -13.90 15.37
N GLY A 178 -9.51 -14.60 16.04
CA GLY A 178 -9.81 -14.42 17.45
C GLY A 178 -9.17 -15.50 18.33
N LYS A 179 -9.13 -15.27 19.64
CA LYS A 179 -8.78 -16.29 20.63
C LYS A 179 -9.63 -16.16 21.89
N LEU A 180 -10.20 -17.26 22.35
CA LEU A 180 -10.95 -17.36 23.62
C LEU A 180 -10.63 -18.71 24.28
N SER A 181 -9.37 -18.87 24.66
CA SER A 181 -8.78 -20.14 25.09
C SER A 181 -8.28 -20.11 26.54
N GLY A 182 -8.54 -18.99 27.23
CA GLY A 182 -8.23 -18.81 28.63
C GLY A 182 -6.77 -18.49 28.89
N ALA A 183 -6.37 -18.69 30.16
CA ALA A 183 -5.13 -18.16 30.72
C ALA A 183 -3.85 -18.60 30.01
N VAL A 184 -3.78 -19.81 29.45
CA VAL A 184 -2.57 -20.35 28.79
C VAL A 184 -2.90 -21.10 27.49
N GLY A 185 -4.08 -20.88 26.92
CA GLY A 185 -4.46 -21.46 25.63
C GLY A 185 -4.93 -22.91 25.67
N THR A 186 -5.33 -23.41 26.84
CA THR A 186 -5.66 -24.82 27.05
C THR A 186 -7.16 -25.11 27.20
N TYR A 187 -8.01 -24.09 27.13
CA TYR A 187 -9.47 -24.24 27.32
C TYR A 187 -9.85 -24.79 28.71
N ALA A 188 -8.96 -24.71 29.70
CA ALA A 188 -9.18 -25.32 31.03
C ALA A 188 -10.42 -24.76 31.76
N ASN A 189 -10.75 -23.49 31.52
CA ASN A 189 -11.87 -22.79 32.17
C ASN A 189 -12.89 -22.23 31.17
N ILE A 190 -12.79 -22.61 29.89
CA ILE A 190 -13.65 -22.12 28.81
C ILE A 190 -13.85 -23.18 27.75
N ASP A 191 -15.10 -23.42 27.36
CA ASP A 191 -15.42 -24.38 26.30
C ASP A 191 -14.99 -23.84 24.91
N PRO A 192 -14.30 -24.63 24.07
CA PRO A 192 -13.91 -24.21 22.71
C PRO A 192 -15.08 -23.75 21.81
N PHE A 193 -16.31 -24.16 22.10
CA PHE A 193 -17.50 -23.66 21.43
C PHE A 193 -17.67 -22.14 21.60
N VAL A 194 -17.29 -21.60 22.77
CA VAL A 194 -17.36 -20.15 23.04
C VAL A 194 -16.47 -19.39 22.05
N GLU A 195 -15.24 -19.85 21.84
CA GLU A 195 -14.33 -19.26 20.85
C GLU A 195 -14.90 -19.31 19.43
N THR A 196 -15.44 -20.46 19.04
CA THR A 196 -16.03 -20.67 17.71
C THR A 196 -17.20 -19.72 17.49
N TYR A 197 -18.12 -19.63 18.45
CA TYR A 197 -19.30 -18.77 18.39
C TYR A 197 -18.92 -17.29 18.29
N VAL A 198 -18.05 -16.80 19.18
CA VAL A 198 -17.64 -15.39 19.17
C VAL A 198 -16.92 -15.03 17.88
N CYS A 199 -15.98 -15.87 17.42
CA CYS A 199 -15.24 -15.62 16.19
C CYS A 199 -16.19 -15.57 14.97
N GLU A 200 -17.13 -16.52 14.85
CA GLU A 200 -18.09 -16.54 13.75
C GLU A 200 -18.95 -15.27 13.71
N LYS A 201 -19.46 -14.84 14.86
CA LYS A 201 -20.31 -13.64 14.99
C LYS A 201 -19.57 -12.35 14.65
N LEU A 202 -18.26 -12.28 14.92
CA LEU A 202 -17.39 -11.15 14.58
C LEU A 202 -16.76 -11.26 13.18
N GLY A 203 -17.03 -12.35 12.44
CA GLY A 203 -16.43 -12.59 11.12
C GLY A 203 -14.92 -12.83 11.16
N LEU A 204 -14.44 -13.44 12.25
CA LEU A 204 -13.06 -13.86 12.50
C LEU A 204 -12.94 -15.39 12.44
N SER A 205 -11.72 -15.88 12.30
CA SER A 205 -11.42 -17.31 12.46
C SER A 205 -10.89 -17.62 13.86
N PRO A 206 -11.29 -18.72 14.52
CA PRO A 206 -10.66 -19.12 15.78
C PRO A 206 -9.20 -19.54 15.54
N ALA A 207 -8.29 -19.14 16.42
CA ALA A 207 -6.90 -19.54 16.34
C ALA A 207 -6.78 -21.06 16.57
N PRO A 208 -6.18 -21.84 15.63
CA PRO A 208 -6.13 -23.30 15.77
C PRO A 208 -5.39 -23.79 17.03
N VAL A 209 -4.38 -23.02 17.43
CA VAL A 209 -3.67 -23.14 18.70
C VAL A 209 -3.31 -21.72 19.12
N SER A 210 -3.49 -21.40 20.40
CA SER A 210 -3.12 -20.13 20.99
C SER A 210 -2.42 -20.35 22.32
N THR A 211 -1.77 -19.29 22.82
CA THR A 211 -1.28 -19.25 24.20
C THR A 211 -2.23 -18.34 25.01
N GLN A 212 -1.72 -17.56 25.97
CA GLN A 212 -2.51 -16.49 26.55
C GLN A 212 -2.84 -15.40 25.50
N THR A 213 -2.11 -15.35 24.38
CA THR A 213 -2.29 -14.39 23.29
C THR A 213 -2.41 -15.07 21.92
N LEU A 214 -2.85 -14.32 20.91
CA LEU A 214 -2.52 -14.60 19.51
C LEU A 214 -1.01 -14.51 19.30
N GLN A 215 -0.51 -15.27 18.31
CA GLN A 215 0.90 -15.26 17.94
C GLN A 215 1.22 -14.02 17.09
N ARG A 216 2.29 -13.31 17.44
CA ARG A 216 2.63 -11.99 16.87
C ARG A 216 3.26 -12.05 15.47
N ASP A 217 3.61 -13.24 14.98
CA ASP A 217 4.03 -13.45 13.58
C ASP A 217 2.95 -13.00 12.58
N ARG A 218 1.67 -13.16 12.95
CA ARG A 218 0.52 -12.66 12.18
C ARG A 218 0.55 -11.15 11.99
N HIS A 219 0.84 -10.44 13.08
CA HIS A 219 0.91 -8.97 13.11
C HIS A 219 2.14 -8.46 12.37
N ALA A 220 3.28 -9.15 12.50
CA ALA A 220 4.50 -8.86 11.74
C ALA A 220 4.28 -9.02 10.23
N ALA A 221 3.66 -10.11 9.79
CA ALA A 221 3.29 -10.33 8.40
C ALA A 221 2.34 -9.23 7.89
N TYR A 222 1.32 -8.89 8.68
CA TYR A 222 0.38 -7.80 8.39
C TYR A 222 1.07 -6.45 8.18
N VAL A 223 1.84 -5.97 9.17
CA VAL A 223 2.53 -4.68 9.07
C VAL A 223 3.55 -4.67 7.93
N SER A 224 4.20 -5.80 7.63
CA SER A 224 5.10 -5.91 6.48
C SER A 224 4.40 -5.70 5.13
N ALA A 225 3.18 -6.24 4.98
CA ALA A 225 2.38 -6.04 3.77
C ALA A 225 1.98 -4.57 3.64
N LEU A 226 1.56 -3.91 4.73
CA LEU A 226 1.24 -2.48 4.74
C LEU A 226 2.46 -1.62 4.34
N ALA A 227 3.63 -1.93 4.91
CA ALA A 227 4.88 -1.24 4.61
C ALA A 227 5.33 -1.42 3.16
N LEU A 228 5.07 -2.59 2.57
CA LEU A 228 5.39 -2.86 1.17
C LEU A 228 4.50 -2.04 0.23
N VAL A 229 3.19 -1.93 0.51
CA VAL A 229 2.28 -1.04 -0.23
C VAL A 229 2.77 0.41 -0.15
N ALA A 230 3.09 0.88 1.06
CA ALA A 230 3.59 2.23 1.27
C ALA A 230 4.89 2.50 0.47
N THR A 231 5.77 1.51 0.39
CA THR A 231 7.03 1.59 -0.36
C THR A 231 6.80 1.61 -1.87
N SER A 232 5.83 0.86 -2.40
CA SER A 232 5.40 0.99 -3.80
C SER A 232 4.87 2.40 -4.10
N ILE A 233 4.08 2.99 -3.21
CA ILE A 233 3.63 4.38 -3.35
C ILE A 233 4.82 5.35 -3.39
N GLU A 234 5.83 5.16 -2.53
CA GLU A 234 7.05 5.99 -2.57
C GLU A 234 7.80 5.87 -3.91
N LYS A 235 7.86 4.67 -4.49
CA LYS A 235 8.45 4.46 -5.82
C LYS A 235 7.74 5.30 -6.88
N PHE A 236 6.41 5.26 -6.90
CA PHE A 236 5.59 6.02 -7.86
C PHE A 236 5.71 7.52 -7.62
N ALA A 237 5.68 7.95 -6.36
CA ALA A 237 5.86 9.34 -5.97
C ALA A 237 7.24 9.88 -6.36
N THR A 238 8.29 9.08 -6.24
CA THR A 238 9.66 9.43 -6.67
C THR A 238 9.73 9.62 -8.18
N GLU A 239 9.03 8.79 -8.95
CA GLU A 239 8.93 8.98 -10.40
C GLU A 239 8.22 10.29 -10.75
N ILE A 240 7.07 10.60 -10.14
CA ILE A 240 6.37 11.88 -10.36
C ILE A 240 7.30 13.06 -10.05
N ARG A 241 8.04 13.00 -8.93
CA ARG A 241 9.03 14.03 -8.56
C ARG A 241 10.13 14.17 -9.63
N GLY A 242 10.60 13.06 -10.19
CA GLY A 242 11.59 13.05 -11.27
C GLY A 242 11.05 13.70 -12.55
N LEU A 243 9.85 13.31 -12.97
CA LEU A 243 9.21 13.79 -14.20
C LEU A 243 8.72 15.25 -14.10
N GLN A 244 8.47 15.76 -12.89
CA GLN A 244 8.10 17.16 -12.63
C GLN A 244 9.30 18.10 -12.47
N LYS A 245 10.55 17.60 -12.44
CA LYS A 245 11.74 18.46 -12.42
C LYS A 245 11.70 19.48 -13.55
N THR A 246 12.19 20.69 -13.29
CA THR A 246 12.17 21.83 -14.22
C THR A 246 12.72 21.48 -15.59
N GLU A 247 13.80 20.73 -15.63
CA GLU A 247 14.47 20.34 -16.87
C GLU A 247 13.60 19.38 -17.69
N THR A 248 12.78 18.56 -17.04
CA THR A 248 12.00 17.46 -17.67
C THR A 248 10.57 17.89 -18.00
N ARG A 249 9.81 18.30 -16.98
CA ARG A 249 8.42 18.77 -17.06
C ARG A 249 7.50 17.90 -17.92
N GLU A 250 7.60 16.58 -17.76
CA GLU A 250 6.75 15.60 -18.46
C GLU A 250 5.42 15.41 -17.75
N VAL A 251 5.39 15.61 -16.44
CA VAL A 251 4.16 15.61 -15.62
C VAL A 251 4.19 16.74 -14.60
N GLU A 252 3.05 17.04 -14.01
CA GLU A 252 2.92 17.99 -12.90
C GLU A 252 1.72 17.64 -12.02
N GLU A 253 1.91 17.62 -10.70
CA GLU A 253 0.79 17.54 -9.75
C GLU A 253 -0.20 18.68 -10.00
N PHE A 254 -1.50 18.36 -9.99
CA PHE A 254 -2.55 19.35 -10.24
C PHE A 254 -2.41 20.56 -9.33
N PHE A 255 -2.40 21.75 -9.92
CA PHE A 255 -2.28 23.01 -9.23
C PHE A 255 -3.59 23.78 -9.29
N ALA A 256 -4.32 23.84 -8.18
CA ALA A 256 -5.65 24.43 -8.14
C ALA A 256 -5.61 25.96 -8.30
N LYS A 257 -6.70 26.55 -8.83
CA LYS A 257 -6.88 28.00 -8.89
C LYS A 257 -6.83 28.57 -7.46
N GLY A 258 -5.89 29.49 -7.21
CA GLY A 258 -5.67 30.10 -5.88
C GLY A 258 -4.63 29.39 -5.00
N GLN A 259 -4.14 28.22 -5.40
CA GLN A 259 -3.02 27.57 -4.71
C GLN A 259 -1.75 28.43 -4.83
N LYS A 260 -0.99 28.56 -3.73
CA LYS A 260 0.34 29.20 -3.73
C LYS A 260 1.39 28.12 -3.64
N GLY A 261 2.29 28.04 -4.63
CA GLY A 261 3.35 27.02 -4.66
C GLY A 261 4.62 27.42 -3.93
N SER A 262 4.75 28.69 -3.54
CA SER A 262 5.82 29.23 -2.70
C SER A 262 5.34 30.54 -2.05
N SER A 263 5.91 30.90 -0.89
CA SER A 263 5.70 32.20 -0.25
C SER A 263 6.37 33.36 -1.01
N ALA A 264 7.46 33.09 -1.75
CA ALA A 264 8.30 34.11 -2.36
C ALA A 264 8.38 34.05 -3.90
N MET A 265 8.02 32.91 -4.51
CA MET A 265 8.22 32.66 -5.95
C MET A 265 6.90 32.29 -6.65
N PRO A 266 6.22 33.24 -7.33
CA PRO A 266 4.90 33.04 -7.92
C PRO A 266 4.83 31.94 -9.00
N HIS A 267 5.94 31.61 -9.65
CA HIS A 267 6.02 30.62 -10.71
C HIS A 267 6.20 29.18 -10.19
N LYS A 268 6.51 28.99 -8.90
CA LYS A 268 6.95 27.70 -8.36
C LYS A 268 5.80 26.69 -8.32
N ARG A 269 5.96 25.53 -8.96
CA ARG A 269 5.03 24.39 -8.90
C ARG A 269 5.77 23.14 -8.45
N ASN A 270 5.41 22.60 -7.29
CA ASN A 270 6.18 21.56 -6.60
C ASN A 270 5.38 20.25 -6.45
N PRO A 271 6.04 19.09 -6.52
CA PRO A 271 5.42 17.78 -6.28
C PRO A 271 5.27 17.48 -4.78
N ILE A 272 4.71 18.41 -3.99
CA ILE A 272 4.65 18.30 -2.51
C ILE A 272 3.77 17.15 -2.03
N GLY A 273 2.78 16.74 -2.83
CA GLY A 273 1.97 15.56 -2.54
C GLY A 273 2.82 14.30 -2.54
N SER A 274 3.61 14.10 -3.58
CA SER A 274 4.52 12.98 -3.76
C SER A 274 5.68 13.00 -2.75
N GLU A 275 6.21 14.18 -2.42
CA GLU A 275 7.19 14.34 -1.34
C GLU A 275 6.60 13.93 0.02
N ASN A 276 5.36 14.29 0.30
CA ASN A 276 4.67 13.87 1.51
C ASN A 276 4.50 12.34 1.56
N MET A 277 4.11 11.69 0.46
CA MET A 277 4.01 10.21 0.41
C MET A 277 5.36 9.53 0.69
N THR A 278 6.45 10.11 0.19
CA THR A 278 7.82 9.62 0.45
C THR A 278 8.13 9.66 1.96
N GLY A 279 7.75 10.73 2.66
CA GLY A 279 7.91 10.84 4.11
C GLY A 279 7.08 9.81 4.88
N MET A 280 5.80 9.66 4.53
CA MET A 280 4.90 8.71 5.19
C MET A 280 5.35 7.25 5.02
N ALA A 281 5.85 6.88 3.83
CA ALA A 281 6.37 5.53 3.58
C ALA A 281 7.55 5.18 4.49
N ARG A 282 8.43 6.14 4.79
CA ARG A 282 9.56 5.95 5.72
C ARG A 282 9.09 5.62 7.13
N VAL A 283 8.04 6.31 7.61
CA VAL A 283 7.46 6.08 8.94
C VAL A 283 6.87 4.68 9.03
N ILE A 284 6.03 4.28 8.05
CA ILE A 284 5.41 2.95 8.05
C ILE A 284 6.47 1.82 8.00
N ARG A 285 7.57 2.00 7.25
CA ARG A 285 8.68 1.03 7.27
C ARG A 285 9.36 0.91 8.64
N GLY A 286 9.40 1.97 9.44
CA GLY A 286 9.88 1.91 10.81
C GLY A 286 9.02 0.99 11.68
N TYR A 287 7.69 1.08 11.55
CA TYR A 287 6.75 0.23 12.28
C TYR A 287 6.88 -1.26 11.97
N MET A 288 7.30 -1.61 10.75
CA MET A 288 7.60 -3.00 10.39
C MET A 288 8.67 -3.60 11.29
N MET A 289 9.74 -2.86 11.63
CA MET A 289 10.79 -3.37 12.50
C MET A 289 10.26 -3.66 13.90
N THR A 290 9.50 -2.71 14.47
CA THR A 290 8.83 -2.90 15.76
C THR A 290 7.91 -4.12 15.75
N ALA A 291 7.13 -4.33 14.69
CA ALA A 291 6.23 -5.49 14.58
C ALA A 291 7.00 -6.83 14.57
N TYR A 292 8.18 -6.89 13.97
CA TYR A 292 9.02 -8.09 13.97
C TYR A 292 9.65 -8.34 15.35
N GLU A 293 10.05 -7.29 16.06
CA GLU A 293 10.59 -7.39 17.41
C GLU A 293 9.52 -7.86 18.43
N ASN A 294 8.23 -7.62 18.16
CA ASN A 294 7.12 -8.12 18.98
C ASN A 294 6.89 -9.64 18.90
N VAL A 295 7.57 -10.37 17.99
CA VAL A 295 7.28 -11.81 17.75
C VAL A 295 7.82 -12.70 18.87
N SER A 296 9.01 -12.41 19.40
CA SER A 296 9.72 -13.27 20.35
C SER A 296 9.25 -13.07 21.79
N LEU A 297 7.96 -13.28 22.04
CA LEU A 297 7.38 -13.23 23.38
C LEU A 297 7.85 -14.41 24.24
N TRP A 298 7.91 -14.20 25.55
CA TRP A 298 8.35 -15.22 26.51
C TRP A 298 7.22 -16.18 26.89
N HIS A 299 7.49 -17.48 26.80
CA HIS A 299 6.56 -18.55 27.21
C HIS A 299 5.16 -18.38 26.60
N GLU A 300 4.11 -18.48 27.41
CA GLU A 300 2.73 -18.33 26.95
C GLU A 300 2.31 -16.87 26.71
N ARG A 301 3.07 -15.89 27.23
CA ARG A 301 3.15 -14.48 26.78
C ARG A 301 3.99 -13.66 27.75
N ASP A 302 4.56 -12.57 27.23
CA ASP A 302 4.73 -11.31 27.97
C ASP A 302 3.88 -10.21 27.31
N ILE A 303 3.86 -9.01 27.87
CA ILE A 303 2.98 -7.91 27.42
C ILE A 303 3.72 -6.79 26.68
N SER A 304 5.01 -6.97 26.37
CA SER A 304 5.83 -5.93 25.71
C SER A 304 5.25 -5.47 24.37
N HIS A 305 4.62 -6.37 23.62
CA HIS A 305 3.97 -6.05 22.35
C HIS A 305 2.85 -5.01 22.48
N SER A 306 2.13 -4.98 23.62
CA SER A 306 0.90 -4.20 23.78
C SER A 306 1.14 -2.70 23.69
N SER A 307 2.20 -2.20 24.35
CA SER A 307 2.54 -0.77 24.30
C SER A 307 3.00 -0.34 22.91
N ALA A 308 3.74 -1.20 22.21
CA ALA A 308 4.15 -0.98 20.84
C ALA A 308 2.95 -0.99 19.87
N GLU A 309 2.06 -1.99 19.97
CA GLU A 309 0.88 -2.18 19.12
C GLU A 309 -0.13 -1.03 19.25
N ARG A 310 -0.28 -0.44 20.44
CA ARG A 310 -1.07 0.78 20.68
C ARG A 310 -0.60 1.98 19.85
N VAL A 311 0.68 2.00 19.45
CA VAL A 311 1.22 3.01 18.55
C VAL A 311 1.15 2.53 17.11
N ILE A 312 1.74 1.37 16.81
CA ILE A 312 2.01 1.00 15.42
C ILE A 312 0.77 0.57 14.63
N LEU A 313 -0.22 -0.07 15.25
CA LEU A 313 -1.39 -0.57 14.52
C LEU A 313 -2.33 0.56 14.08
N PRO A 314 -2.73 1.51 14.97
CA PRO A 314 -3.44 2.70 14.53
C PRO A 314 -2.62 3.50 13.53
N ASP A 315 -1.34 3.73 13.81
CA ASP A 315 -0.55 4.63 12.99
C ASP A 315 -0.29 4.09 11.59
N ALA A 316 0.00 2.79 11.45
CA ALA A 316 0.25 2.16 10.16
C ALA A 316 -1.01 2.17 9.28
N THR A 317 -2.16 1.79 9.85
CA THR A 317 -3.42 1.69 9.10
C THR A 317 -3.97 3.08 8.74
N ILE A 318 -3.92 4.04 9.66
CA ILE A 318 -4.28 5.45 9.41
C ILE A 318 -3.37 6.05 8.33
N ALA A 319 -2.06 5.90 8.46
CA ALA A 319 -1.11 6.45 7.50
C ALA A 319 -1.31 5.84 6.10
N LEU A 320 -1.52 4.53 6.00
CA LEU A 320 -1.71 3.89 4.70
C LEU A 320 -3.04 4.29 4.04
N ASN A 321 -4.14 4.37 4.80
CA ASN A 321 -5.42 4.88 4.31
C ASN A 321 -5.29 6.31 3.75
N TYR A 322 -4.58 7.18 4.48
CA TYR A 322 -4.27 8.53 4.03
C TYR A 322 -3.42 8.54 2.75
N MET A 323 -2.36 7.73 2.70
CA MET A 323 -1.47 7.64 1.55
C MET A 323 -2.20 7.18 0.29
N LEU A 324 -2.96 6.08 0.37
CA LEU A 324 -3.72 5.54 -0.76
C LEU A 324 -4.69 6.58 -1.31
N ASN A 325 -5.42 7.28 -0.45
CA ASN A 325 -6.41 8.27 -0.87
C ASN A 325 -5.77 9.54 -1.43
N ARG A 326 -4.73 10.06 -0.76
CA ARG A 326 -4.03 11.26 -1.24
C ARG A 326 -3.32 11.00 -2.55
N PHE A 327 -2.61 9.87 -2.67
CA PHE A 327 -1.88 9.53 -3.88
C PHE A 327 -2.81 9.13 -5.04
N SER A 328 -3.93 8.47 -4.74
CA SER A 328 -5.00 8.25 -5.73
C SER A 328 -5.47 9.54 -6.38
N ARG A 329 -5.71 10.60 -5.59
CA ARG A 329 -6.08 11.93 -6.12
C ARG A 329 -4.96 12.57 -6.93
N ILE A 330 -3.71 12.40 -6.50
CA ILE A 330 -2.53 12.90 -7.23
C ILE A 330 -2.46 12.25 -8.62
N VAL A 331 -2.52 10.92 -8.71
CA VAL A 331 -2.44 10.18 -9.97
C VAL A 331 -3.65 10.47 -10.86
N LYS A 332 -4.87 10.45 -10.29
CA LYS A 332 -6.11 10.73 -11.02
C LYS A 332 -6.08 12.10 -11.70
N ASN A 333 -5.59 13.11 -11.00
CA ASN A 333 -5.56 14.49 -11.49
C ASN A 333 -4.20 14.90 -12.06
N LEU A 334 -3.26 13.97 -12.21
CA LEU A 334 -1.90 14.28 -12.67
C LEU A 334 -1.96 14.91 -14.06
N THR A 335 -1.36 16.10 -14.20
CA THR A 335 -1.26 16.76 -15.50
C THR A 335 -0.12 16.12 -16.27
N VAL A 336 -0.40 15.62 -17.47
CA VAL A 336 0.59 15.00 -18.35
C VAL A 336 0.84 15.95 -19.53
N PHE A 337 2.11 16.10 -19.94
CA PHE A 337 2.50 16.96 -21.06
C PHE A 337 3.08 16.13 -22.21
N PRO A 338 2.24 15.52 -23.07
CA PRO A 338 2.69 14.73 -24.22
C PRO A 338 3.69 15.47 -25.11
N GLU A 339 3.47 16.77 -25.34
CA GLU A 339 4.37 17.61 -26.14
C GLU A 339 5.76 17.74 -25.52
N ASN A 340 5.85 17.87 -24.19
CA ASN A 340 7.15 17.91 -23.51
C ASN A 340 7.82 16.54 -23.56
N MET A 341 7.07 15.45 -23.38
CA MET A 341 7.59 14.09 -23.48
C MET A 341 8.18 13.84 -24.87
N LYS A 342 7.46 14.21 -25.94
CA LYS A 342 7.93 14.10 -27.32
C LYS A 342 9.15 14.97 -27.59
N ARG A 343 9.11 16.26 -27.21
CA ARG A 343 10.28 17.17 -27.31
C ARG A 343 11.51 16.60 -26.60
N ASN A 344 11.34 15.94 -25.46
CA ASN A 344 12.47 15.43 -24.69
C ASN A 344 13.16 14.24 -25.39
N ILE A 345 12.50 13.50 -26.29
CA ILE A 345 13.11 12.43 -27.09
C ILE A 345 14.29 12.95 -27.90
N ASP A 346 14.14 14.13 -28.51
CA ASP A 346 15.14 14.71 -29.42
C ASP A 346 16.28 15.46 -28.70
N ARG A 347 16.22 15.60 -27.37
CA ARG A 347 17.23 16.36 -26.61
C ARG A 347 18.63 15.77 -26.64
N THR A 348 18.74 14.50 -27.02
CA THR A 348 20.01 13.79 -27.17
C THR A 348 20.35 13.61 -28.64
N TYR A 349 19.87 14.52 -29.49
CA TYR A 349 20.23 14.63 -30.91
C TYR A 349 20.01 13.34 -31.72
N GLY A 350 19.05 12.49 -31.32
CA GLY A 350 18.75 11.22 -32.00
C GLY A 350 19.68 10.05 -31.67
N VAL A 351 20.64 10.19 -30.74
CA VAL A 351 21.56 9.09 -30.35
C VAL A 351 20.84 7.87 -29.75
N ILE A 352 19.59 8.02 -29.32
CA ILE A 352 18.74 6.94 -28.82
C ILE A 352 18.47 5.86 -29.88
N PHE A 353 18.66 6.18 -31.16
CA PHE A 353 18.50 5.26 -32.29
C PHE A 353 19.81 4.54 -32.66
N SER A 354 20.91 4.80 -31.95
CA SER A 354 22.22 4.18 -32.22
C SER A 354 22.18 2.66 -32.22
N GLN A 355 21.43 2.03 -31.30
CA GLN A 355 21.27 0.59 -31.27
C GLN A 355 20.54 0.06 -32.52
N ARG A 356 19.55 0.79 -33.04
CA ARG A 356 18.87 0.43 -34.30
C ARG A 356 19.82 0.45 -35.48
N VAL A 357 20.61 1.51 -35.64
CA VAL A 357 21.61 1.60 -36.72
C VAL A 357 22.63 0.46 -36.61
N LEU A 358 23.13 0.20 -35.41
CA LEU A 358 24.07 -0.89 -35.15
C LEU A 358 23.50 -2.26 -35.53
N LEU A 359 22.26 -2.56 -35.12
CA LEU A 359 21.62 -3.84 -35.42
C LEU A 359 21.37 -4.00 -36.92
N THR A 360 20.91 -2.95 -37.61
CA THR A 360 20.70 -3.02 -39.06
C THR A 360 22.02 -3.25 -39.81
N LEU A 361 23.14 -2.68 -39.36
CA LEU A 361 24.48 -2.99 -39.93
C LEU A 361 24.86 -4.47 -39.74
N ILE A 362 24.54 -5.05 -38.58
CA ILE A 362 24.76 -6.47 -38.32
C ILE A 362 23.89 -7.33 -39.25
N ASP A 363 22.62 -6.97 -39.43
CA ASP A 363 21.70 -7.66 -40.34
C ASP A 363 22.17 -7.60 -41.81
N LYS A 364 22.97 -6.59 -42.17
CA LYS A 364 23.68 -6.47 -43.46
C LYS A 364 25.02 -7.22 -43.53
N GLY A 365 25.31 -8.07 -42.54
CA GLY A 365 26.47 -8.96 -42.50
C GLY A 365 27.72 -8.36 -41.87
N MET A 366 27.62 -7.23 -41.16
CA MET A 366 28.76 -6.67 -40.42
C MET A 366 28.96 -7.41 -39.10
N ALA A 367 30.22 -7.64 -38.71
CA ALA A 367 30.52 -8.17 -37.37
C ALA A 367 30.09 -7.16 -36.30
N ARG A 368 29.60 -7.65 -35.15
CA ARG A 368 29.08 -6.81 -34.05
C ARG A 368 30.08 -5.73 -33.61
N GLU A 369 31.33 -6.11 -33.35
CA GLU A 369 32.37 -5.17 -32.90
C GLU A 369 32.66 -4.12 -33.97
N ALA A 370 32.71 -4.50 -35.25
CA ALA A 370 32.89 -3.55 -36.34
C ALA A 370 31.72 -2.55 -36.43
N ALA A 371 30.47 -3.00 -36.29
CA ALA A 371 29.31 -2.11 -36.27
C ALA A 371 29.32 -1.18 -35.05
N TYR A 372 29.74 -1.70 -33.90
CA TYR A 372 29.84 -0.93 -32.66
C TYR A 372 30.91 0.17 -32.77
N ASP A 373 32.12 -0.19 -33.22
CA ASP A 373 33.26 0.72 -33.36
C ASP A 373 33.02 1.82 -34.42
N ILE A 374 32.10 1.59 -35.37
CA ILE A 374 31.65 2.61 -36.33
C ILE A 374 30.60 3.54 -35.71
N VAL A 375 29.61 2.98 -35.00
CA VAL A 375 28.46 3.74 -34.48
C VAL A 375 28.80 4.56 -33.24
N GLN A 376 29.61 4.01 -32.33
CA GLN A 376 29.92 4.64 -31.05
C GLN A 376 30.61 6.00 -31.21
N PRO A 377 31.68 6.17 -32.02
CA PRO A 377 32.31 7.48 -32.20
C PRO A 377 31.35 8.54 -32.76
N LYS A 378 30.41 8.16 -33.63
CA LYS A 378 29.38 9.07 -34.16
C LYS A 378 28.37 9.49 -33.10
N ALA A 379 27.97 8.56 -32.23
CA ALA A 379 27.09 8.88 -31.12
C ALA A 379 27.77 9.84 -30.12
N MET A 380 29.06 9.61 -29.82
CA MET A 380 29.86 10.50 -28.98
C MET A 380 30.03 11.87 -29.62
N GLN A 381 30.34 11.93 -30.92
CA GLN A 381 30.43 13.17 -31.67
C GLN A 381 29.11 13.95 -31.64
N ALA A 382 27.96 13.31 -31.85
CA ALA A 382 26.65 13.96 -31.79
C ALA A 382 26.42 14.68 -30.45
N TRP A 383 26.86 14.05 -29.35
CA TRP A 383 26.80 14.62 -28.00
C TRP A 383 27.75 15.82 -27.82
N GLU A 384 29.01 15.67 -28.22
CA GLU A 384 30.04 16.69 -28.02
C GLU A 384 29.81 17.94 -28.87
N THR A 385 29.27 17.76 -30.09
CA THR A 385 29.08 18.85 -31.05
C THR A 385 27.64 19.31 -31.19
N ALA A 386 26.71 18.76 -30.38
CA ALA A 386 25.28 19.04 -30.45
C ALA A 386 24.70 18.92 -31.88
N THR A 387 25.22 17.96 -32.65
CA THR A 387 24.86 17.73 -34.05
C THR A 387 23.91 16.55 -34.15
N PRO A 388 22.82 16.62 -34.97
CA PRO A 388 21.93 15.49 -35.17
C PRO A 388 22.70 14.22 -35.54
N PHE A 389 22.53 13.16 -34.75
CA PHE A 389 23.19 11.87 -34.96
C PHE A 389 22.91 11.31 -36.36
N ARG A 390 21.67 11.47 -36.85
CA ARG A 390 21.28 11.10 -38.21
C ARG A 390 22.18 11.73 -39.28
N GLN A 391 22.52 13.01 -39.15
CA GLN A 391 23.40 13.70 -40.08
C GLN A 391 24.81 13.09 -40.08
N LEU A 392 25.33 12.72 -38.91
CA LEU A 392 26.65 12.08 -38.80
C LEU A 392 26.67 10.66 -39.39
N ILE A 393 25.52 9.97 -39.36
CA ILE A 393 25.33 8.66 -40.01
C ILE A 393 25.27 8.81 -41.53
N GLU A 394 24.51 9.76 -42.05
CA GLU A 394 24.38 10.04 -43.49
C GLU A 394 25.70 10.51 -44.13
N GLN A 395 26.64 11.04 -43.33
CA GLN A 395 27.96 11.48 -43.77
C GLN A 395 29.04 10.38 -43.70
N ASP A 396 28.75 9.22 -43.11
CA ASP A 396 29.73 8.13 -43.00
C ASP A 396 29.58 7.10 -44.12
N GLU A 397 30.55 7.07 -45.04
CA GLU A 397 30.56 6.16 -46.19
C GLU A 397 30.58 4.68 -45.79
N GLN A 398 31.12 4.31 -44.62
CA GLN A 398 31.10 2.91 -44.15
C GLN A 398 29.68 2.45 -43.80
N ILE A 399 28.81 3.38 -43.40
CA ILE A 399 27.42 3.12 -43.07
C ILE A 399 26.54 3.21 -44.31
N THR A 400 26.66 4.29 -45.09
CA THR A 400 25.83 4.53 -46.29
C THR A 400 26.16 3.60 -47.46
N SER A 401 27.32 2.96 -47.46
CA SER A 401 27.61 1.85 -48.40
C SER A 401 26.90 0.53 -48.05
N LYS A 402 26.32 0.41 -46.84
CA LYS A 402 25.64 -0.79 -46.35
C LYS A 402 24.12 -0.62 -46.17
N LEU A 403 23.69 0.60 -45.85
CA LEU A 403 22.29 0.95 -45.58
C LEU A 403 21.78 1.91 -46.65
N SER A 404 20.58 1.65 -47.17
CA SER A 404 19.88 2.63 -48.02
C SER A 404 19.33 3.80 -47.19
N ASN A 405 18.91 4.88 -47.86
CA ASN A 405 18.28 6.01 -47.19
C ASN A 405 16.99 5.59 -46.46
N GLU A 406 16.20 4.70 -47.05
CA GLU A 406 14.98 4.16 -46.44
C GLU A 406 15.28 3.33 -45.19
N GLU A 407 16.35 2.53 -45.21
CA GLU A 407 16.78 1.75 -44.04
C GLU A 407 17.29 2.64 -42.90
N ILE A 408 17.96 3.74 -43.26
CA ILE A 408 18.34 4.79 -42.29
C ILE A 408 17.07 5.46 -41.74
N ASP A 409 16.11 5.84 -42.59
CA ASP A 409 14.83 6.42 -42.14
C ASP A 409 14.13 5.53 -41.11
N GLU A 410 14.04 4.23 -41.39
CA GLU A 410 13.43 3.26 -40.48
C GLU A 410 14.16 3.13 -39.13
N CYS A 411 15.49 3.31 -39.11
CA CYS A 411 16.26 3.27 -37.86
C CYS A 411 15.89 4.42 -36.91
N PHE A 412 15.51 5.57 -37.46
CA PHE A 412 15.17 6.78 -36.71
C PHE A 412 13.67 6.96 -36.45
N ASP A 413 12.85 5.97 -36.80
CA ASP A 413 11.42 5.96 -36.47
C ASP A 413 11.17 5.43 -35.05
N TYR A 414 10.70 6.30 -34.15
CA TYR A 414 10.37 5.90 -32.78
C TYR A 414 9.17 4.95 -32.70
N THR A 415 8.28 4.92 -33.69
CA THR A 415 7.09 4.05 -33.68
C THR A 415 7.46 2.58 -33.63
N TYR A 416 8.66 2.22 -34.10
CA TYR A 416 9.24 0.87 -33.97
C TYR A 416 9.21 0.36 -32.52
N HIS A 417 9.44 1.24 -31.54
CA HIS A 417 9.45 0.88 -30.11
C HIS A 417 8.04 0.68 -29.54
N LEU A 418 7.01 1.13 -30.25
CA LEU A 418 5.62 1.09 -29.81
C LEU A 418 4.88 -0.16 -30.30
N LYS A 419 5.45 -0.91 -31.24
CA LYS A 419 4.82 -2.06 -31.92
C LYS A 419 4.28 -3.16 -30.99
N ASN A 420 4.80 -3.27 -29.77
CA ASN A 420 4.42 -4.28 -28.78
C ASN A 420 3.62 -3.72 -27.59
N VAL A 421 3.24 -2.44 -27.61
CA VAL A 421 2.45 -1.83 -26.51
C VAL A 421 1.12 -2.56 -26.33
N ASP A 422 0.41 -2.86 -27.43
CA ASP A 422 -0.89 -3.53 -27.39
C ASP A 422 -0.80 -4.96 -26.85
N HIS A 423 0.26 -5.68 -27.22
CA HIS A 423 0.55 -7.01 -26.69
C HIS A 423 0.73 -6.96 -25.17
N ILE A 424 1.51 -6.00 -24.65
CA ILE A 424 1.73 -5.86 -23.21
C ILE A 424 0.43 -5.55 -22.48
N PHE A 425 -0.37 -4.59 -22.97
CA PHE A 425 -1.65 -4.22 -22.37
C PHE A 425 -2.65 -5.38 -22.35
N THR A 426 -2.68 -6.19 -23.41
CA THR A 426 -3.51 -7.40 -23.49
C THR A 426 -3.04 -8.46 -22.50
N LYS A 427 -1.72 -8.70 -22.41
CA LYS A 427 -1.13 -9.69 -21.49
C LYS A 427 -1.51 -9.46 -20.03
N ILE A 428 -1.66 -8.21 -19.62
CA ILE A 428 -1.99 -7.83 -18.24
C ILE A 428 -3.49 -7.55 -18.03
N GLY A 429 -4.32 -7.77 -19.06
CA GLY A 429 -5.78 -7.64 -18.99
C GLY A 429 -6.32 -6.21 -19.00
N LEU A 430 -5.53 -5.23 -19.46
CA LEU A 430 -6.01 -3.84 -19.63
C LEU A 430 -6.84 -3.67 -20.90
N THR A 431 -6.54 -4.43 -21.95
CA THR A 431 -7.31 -4.46 -23.21
C THR A 431 -7.71 -5.90 -23.55
N ARG A 432 -8.79 -6.07 -24.32
CA ARG A 432 -9.10 -7.37 -24.93
C ARG A 432 -8.13 -7.60 -26.08
N GLY A 433 -7.65 -8.84 -26.23
CA GLY A 433 -6.91 -9.23 -27.43
C GLY A 433 -7.83 -9.16 -28.64
N GLU A 434 -7.29 -8.74 -29.78
CA GLU A 434 -7.96 -8.88 -31.08
C GLU A 434 -8.10 -10.35 -31.47
#